data_AF-A0A9D7YY71-F1
#
_entry.id   AF-A0A9D7YY71-F1
#
_cell.length_a   1.000
_cell.length_b   1.000
_cell.length_c   1.000
_cell.angle_alpha   90.00
_cell.angle_beta   90.00
_cell.angle_gamma   90.00
#
_symmetry.space_group_name_H-M   'P 1'
#
loop_
_entity.id
_entity.type
_entity.pdbx_description
1 polymer ?
#
loop_
_entity_poly.entity_id
_entity_poly.type
_entity_poly.pdbx_seq_one_letter_code
_entity_poly.pdbx_strand_id
1 'polypeptide(L)' 'MTKFNQNLYAASFEALIERGAPPDKAEAASLVVAKDDGTKDNFGRTAEDQQAVNDILEYLQEESDAQQ' A
#
# COMPACT_ATOMS: atom_id res chain seq x y z
N MET A 1 -9.60 -13.82 -12.38
CA MET A 1 -9.28 -13.79 -10.93
C MET A 1 -8.10 -12.87 -10.77
N THR A 2 -8.21 -11.83 -9.94
CA THR A 2 -7.05 -11.00 -9.62
C THR A 2 -6.05 -11.86 -8.85
N LYS A 3 -4.84 -11.99 -9.37
CA LYS A 3 -3.83 -12.89 -8.80
C LYS A 3 -3.15 -12.15 -7.66
N PHE A 4 -3.41 -12.57 -6.43
CA PHE A 4 -2.71 -12.05 -5.27
C PHE A 4 -1.20 -12.22 -5.44
N ASN A 5 -0.45 -11.12 -5.38
CA ASN A 5 1.00 -11.11 -5.52
C ASN A 5 1.67 -11.08 -4.15
N GLN A 6 2.06 -12.26 -3.67
CA GLN A 6 2.69 -12.41 -2.36
C GLN A 6 4.03 -11.67 -2.23
N ASN A 7 4.80 -11.56 -3.31
CA ASN A 7 6.07 -10.82 -3.29
C ASN A 7 5.80 -9.32 -3.13
N LEU A 8 4.77 -8.82 -3.80
CA LEU A 8 4.38 -7.41 -3.70
C LEU A 8 3.81 -7.07 -2.32
N TYR A 9 3.01 -7.98 -1.73
CA TYR A 9 2.56 -7.88 -0.34
C TYR A 9 3.74 -7.76 0.63
N ALA A 10 4.70 -8.69 0.54
CA ALA A 10 5.84 -8.72 1.45
C ALA A 10 6.69 -7.45 1.33
N ALA A 11 7.00 -7.04 0.10
CA ALA A 11 7.79 -5.84 -0.16
C ALA A 11 7.10 -4.56 0.31
N SER A 12 5.79 -4.42 0.09
CA SER A 12 5.05 -3.23 0.56
C SER A 12 4.94 -3.22 2.08
N PHE A 13 4.72 -4.38 2.70
CA PHE A 13 4.61 -4.47 4.16
C PHE A 13 5.93 -4.11 4.83
N GLU A 14 7.04 -4.70 4.37
CA GLU A 14 8.39 -4.40 4.88
C GLU A 14 8.72 -2.90 4.74
N ALA A 15 8.49 -2.32 3.56
CA ALA A 15 8.76 -0.90 3.32
C ALA A 15 7.93 0.07 4.19
N LEU A 16 6.70 -0.32 4.56
CA LEU A 16 5.82 0.46 5.44
C LEU A 16 6.25 0.32 6.90
N ILE A 17 6.60 -0.89 7.34
CA ILE A 17 7.11 -1.14 8.69
C ILE A 17 8.43 -0.41 8.93
N GLU A 18 9.35 -0.42 7.97
CA GLU A 18 10.62 0.30 8.04
C GLU A 18 10.44 1.82 8.21
N ARG A 19 9.34 2.36 7.66
CA ARG A 19 8.95 3.77 7.80
C ARG A 19 8.14 4.06 9.06
N GLY A 20 7.96 3.07 9.94
CA GLY A 20 7.26 3.23 11.21
C GLY A 20 5.73 3.21 11.11
N ALA A 21 5.17 2.74 9.99
CA ALA A 21 3.72 2.57 9.88
C ALA A 21 3.22 1.52 10.88
N PRO A 22 2.04 1.73 11.49
CA PRO A 22 1.39 0.72 12.33
C PRO A 22 1.19 -0.60 11.57
N PRO A 23 1.50 -1.77 12.17
CA PRO A 23 1.44 -3.06 11.47
C PRO A 23 0.07 -3.40 10.88
N ASP A 24 -1.01 -3.02 11.55
CA ASP A 24 -2.39 -3.21 11.09
C ASP A 24 -2.70 -2.38 9.84
N LYS A 25 -2.28 -1.11 9.82
CA LYS A 25 -2.40 -0.24 8.64
C LYS A 25 -1.50 -0.71 7.50
N ALA A 26 -0.27 -1.12 7.81
CA ALA A 26 0.69 -1.62 6.84
C ALA A 26 0.19 -2.90 6.16
N GLU A 27 -0.39 -3.82 6.93
CA GLU A 27 -1.03 -5.03 6.42
C GLU A 27 -2.21 -4.69 5.49
N ALA A 28 -3.11 -3.82 5.93
CA ALA A 28 -4.28 -3.42 5.15
C ALA A 28 -3.89 -2.82 3.79
N ALA A 29 -2.97 -1.85 3.77
CA ALA A 29 -2.48 -1.25 2.53
C ALA A 29 -1.74 -2.26 1.64
N SER A 30 -0.93 -3.14 2.25
CA SER A 30 -0.20 -4.17 1.49
C SER A 30 -1.12 -5.20 0.84
N LEU A 31 -2.23 -5.55 1.50
CA LEU A 31 -3.25 -6.43 0.92
C LEU A 31 -3.93 -5.81 -0.30
N VAL A 32 -4.14 -4.49 -0.30
CA VAL A 32 -4.68 -3.75 -1.45
C VAL A 32 -3.69 -3.82 -2.61
N VAL A 33 -2.45 -3.39 -2.39
CA VAL A 33 -1.42 -3.34 -3.43
C VAL A 33 -1.15 -4.72 -4.02
N ALA A 34 -1.13 -5.77 -3.20
CA ALA A 34 -0.96 -7.15 -3.65
C ALA A 34 -2.12 -7.69 -4.49
N LYS A 35 -3.28 -7.04 -4.45
CA LYS A 35 -4.47 -7.38 -5.25
C LYS A 35 -4.72 -6.40 -6.40
N ASP A 36 -3.87 -5.40 -6.61
CA ASP A 36 -4.04 -4.43 -7.68
C ASP A 36 -4.03 -5.11 -9.07
N ASP A 37 -4.96 -4.70 -9.90
CA ASP A 37 -5.10 -5.15 -11.28
C ASP A 37 -4.93 -3.97 -12.24
N GLY A 38 -3.75 -3.84 -12.86
CA GLY A 38 -3.47 -2.78 -13.83
C GLY A 38 -4.35 -2.79 -15.08
N THR A 39 -5.20 -3.81 -15.28
CA THR A 39 -6.17 -3.89 -16.39
C THR A 39 -7.54 -3.32 -16.04
N LYS A 40 -7.78 -2.95 -14.78
CA LYS A 40 -9.05 -2.39 -14.30
C LYS A 40 -8.92 -0.92 -13.95
N ASP A 41 -10.03 -0.20 -14.10
CA ASP A 41 -10.15 1.16 -13.58
C ASP A 41 -9.87 1.16 -12.06
N ASN A 42 -9.13 2.18 -11.62
CA ASN A 42 -8.65 2.30 -10.24
C ASN A 42 -7.96 1.03 -9.69
N PHE A 43 -7.30 0.26 -10.54
CA PHE A 43 -6.66 -1.02 -10.20
C PHE A 43 -7.61 -2.08 -9.65
N GLY A 44 -8.93 -1.89 -9.81
CA GLY A 44 -9.95 -2.73 -9.20
C GLY A 44 -10.17 -2.49 -7.70
N ARG A 45 -9.63 -1.40 -7.13
CA ARG A 45 -9.77 -1.02 -5.73
C ARG A 45 -11.17 -0.50 -5.42
N THR A 46 -11.69 -0.87 -4.25
CA THR A 46 -12.92 -0.29 -3.69
C THR A 46 -12.65 1.03 -2.94
N ALA A 47 -13.70 1.65 -2.40
CA ALA A 47 -13.56 2.82 -1.53
C ALA A 47 -12.82 2.47 -0.23
N GLU A 48 -13.07 1.28 0.32
CA GLU A 48 -12.38 0.77 1.51
C GLU A 48 -10.90 0.53 1.23
N ASP A 49 -10.56 -0.04 0.07
CA ASP A 49 -9.18 -0.21 -0.36
C ASP A 49 -8.46 1.15 -0.49
N GLN A 50 -9.16 2.13 -1.05
CA GLN A 50 -8.63 3.49 -1.17
C GLN A 50 -8.39 4.13 0.21
N GLN A 51 -9.28 3.90 1.18
CA GLN A 51 -9.09 4.38 2.54
C GLN A 51 -7.87 3.74 3.20
N ALA A 52 -7.68 2.43 3.06
CA ALA A 52 -6.52 1.73 3.62
C ALA A 52 -5.19 2.27 3.07
N VAL A 53 -5.14 2.60 1.77
CA VAL A 53 -3.97 3.25 1.17
C VAL A 53 -3.80 4.67 1.69
N ASN A 54 -4.89 5.45 1.82
CA ASN A 54 -4.83 6.81 2.33
C ASN A 54 -4.33 6.88 3.78
N ASP A 55 -4.71 5.91 4.62
CA ASP A 55 -4.34 5.85 6.03
C ASP A 55 -2.84 5.62 6.27
N ILE A 56 -2.09 5.17 5.24
CA ILE A 56 -0.65 4.99 5.30
C ILE A 56 0.15 6.09 4.58
N LEU A 57 -0.51 7.01 3.86
CA LEU A 57 0.18 8.04 3.07
C LEU A 57 1.06 8.95 3.94
N GLU A 58 0.64 9.23 5.18
CA GLU A 58 1.41 10.05 6.12
C GLU A 58 2.78 9.43 6.45
N TYR A 59 2.90 8.09 6.45
CA TYR A 59 4.17 7.39 6.69
C TYR A 59 5.03 7.26 5.44
N LEU A 60 4.47 7.52 4.25
CA LEU A 60 5.21 7.54 2.99
C LEU A 60 5.78 8.92 2.66
N GLN A 61 5.32 9.98 3.32
CA GLN A 61 5.63 11.37 2.96
C GLN A 61 6.97 11.92 3.49
N GLU A 62 7.79 11.15 4.22
CA GLU A 62 9.04 11.69 4.79
C GLU A 62 10.27 11.73 3.84
N GLU A 63 10.17 11.29 2.58
CA GLU A 63 11.28 11.36 1.61
C GLU A 63 11.17 12.45 0.53
N SER A 64 10.21 13.38 0.64
CA SER A 64 10.05 14.48 -0.35
C SER A 64 10.54 15.86 0.07
N ASP A 65 10.97 16.06 1.32
CA ASP A 65 11.43 17.39 1.81
C ASP A 65 12.93 17.45 2.21
N ALA A 66 13.71 16.38 2.00
CA ALA A 66 15.16 16.36 2.27
C ALA A 66 16.06 16.53 1.03
N GLN A 67 15.48 16.83 -0.13
CA GLN A 67 16.23 17.08 -1.37
C GLN A 67 15.63 18.23 -2.21
N GLN A 68 15.53 19.45 -1.67
CA GLN A 68 15.58 20.69 -2.46
C GLN A 68 16.25 21.83 -1.70
#